data_AF-A0A255R563-F1
#
_entry.id   AF-A0A255R563-F1
#
_cell.length_a   1.000
_cell.length_b   1.000
_cell.length_c   1.000
_cell.angle_alpha   90.00
_cell.angle_beta   90.00
_cell.angle_gamma   90.00
#
_symmetry.space_group_name_H-M   'P 1'
#
loop_
_entity.id
_entity.type
_entity.pdbx_description
1 polymer ?
#
loop_
_entity_poly.entity_id
_entity_poly.type
_entity_poly.pdbx_seq_one_letter_code
_entity_poly.pdbx_strand_id
1 'polypeptide(L)'
;MTDETPNIKISGANIQSSGNVQIGSAPADCSLTEAIRETLVAIEQRSRRHRNLVITIVAWFFLVAMTAILVWSLEVLIAWLAIVVIIGGSLARDSVAVHRWLDGVVSRFEEERFGIGVLMEALRTNPSIPKETLASMLAMLEEIQPSLEAASDPLELLSIRRGIQSSMRHQWLHIVIGSFLFATLLGLGILMLTNPGLPTILGFVVTLAVWLIVRLKG
;
A
#
# COMPACT_ATOMS: atom_id res chain seq x y z
N MET A 1 -0.04 -68.43 -2.72
CA MET A 1 0.51 -67.18 -3.29
C MET A 1 -0.54 -66.11 -3.08
N THR A 2 -0.45 -65.45 -1.92
CA THR A 2 -1.34 -64.35 -1.51
C THR A 2 -0.44 -63.14 -1.37
N ASP A 3 -0.76 -62.13 -2.16
CA ASP A 3 -0.02 -60.90 -2.37
C ASP A 3 -0.37 -59.92 -1.23
N GLU A 4 0.51 -59.78 -0.25
CA GLU A 4 0.38 -58.80 0.84
C GLU A 4 0.96 -57.46 0.38
N THR A 5 0.07 -56.52 0.07
CA THR A 5 0.43 -55.11 -0.17
C THR A 5 0.54 -54.37 1.17
N PRO A 6 1.66 -53.69 1.46
CA PRO A 6 1.78 -52.92 2.68
C PRO A 6 0.98 -51.60 2.59
N ASN A 7 0.00 -51.47 3.47
CA ASN A 7 -0.81 -50.28 3.71
C ASN A 7 0.01 -49.22 4.46
N ILE A 8 0.64 -48.29 3.73
CA ILE A 8 1.38 -47.17 4.31
C ILE A 8 0.38 -46.08 4.71
N LYS A 9 0.04 -46.06 6.00
CA LYS A 9 -0.74 -45.03 6.66
C LYS A 9 0.13 -43.77 6.84
N ILE A 10 -0.03 -42.79 5.95
CA ILE A 10 0.61 -41.47 6.11
C ILE A 10 -0.10 -40.71 7.23
N SER A 11 0.41 -40.87 8.45
CA SER A 11 0.03 -40.08 9.59
C SER A 11 0.59 -38.67 9.41
N GLY A 12 -0.29 -37.67 9.36
CA GLY A 12 0.06 -36.25 9.31
C GLY A 12 0.83 -35.83 10.55
N ALA A 13 2.15 -35.93 10.49
CA ALA A 13 3.06 -35.32 11.44
C ALA A 13 3.15 -33.82 11.11
N ASN A 14 2.63 -33.03 12.03
CA ASN A 14 2.77 -31.58 12.11
C ASN A 14 4.27 -31.25 12.11
N ILE A 15 4.82 -30.81 10.98
CA ILE A 15 6.20 -30.34 10.89
C ILE A 15 6.26 -28.99 11.59
N GLN A 16 6.43 -29.03 12.92
CA GLN A 16 7.09 -27.94 13.64
C GLN A 16 8.48 -27.80 13.03
N SER A 17 8.62 -26.81 12.16
CA SER A 17 9.89 -26.33 11.63
C SER A 17 10.71 -25.72 12.77
N SER A 18 11.34 -26.59 13.57
CA SER A 18 12.44 -26.25 14.46
C SER A 18 13.74 -26.64 13.75
N GLY A 19 13.99 -26.01 12.61
CA GLY A 19 15.26 -26.11 11.89
C GLY A 19 16.31 -25.30 12.62
N ASN A 20 17.05 -25.94 13.52
CA ASN A 20 18.29 -25.42 14.06
C ASN A 20 19.38 -25.58 12.98
N VAL A 21 19.42 -24.66 12.02
CA VAL A 21 20.50 -24.57 11.04
C VAL A 21 21.62 -23.75 11.69
N GLN A 22 22.63 -24.44 12.23
CA GLN A 22 23.91 -23.80 12.54
C GLN A 22 24.64 -23.48 11.23
N ILE A 23 24.55 -22.22 10.79
CA ILE A 23 25.39 -21.68 9.72
C ILE A 23 26.64 -21.11 10.38
N GLY A 24 27.74 -21.86 10.26
CA GLY A 24 29.08 -21.40 10.58
C GLY A 24 29.67 -20.62 9.40
N SER A 25 29.43 -19.30 9.38
CA SER A 25 30.25 -18.27 8.75
C SER A 25 29.88 -16.92 9.39
N ALA A 26 30.89 -16.15 9.79
CA ALA A 26 30.71 -14.86 10.47
C ALA A 26 30.08 -13.80 9.51
N PRO A 27 29.51 -12.70 10.02
CA PRO A 27 28.08 -12.40 9.94
C PRO A 27 27.68 -11.42 8.83
N ALA A 28 28.24 -11.51 7.62
CA ALA A 28 27.79 -10.68 6.49
C ALA A 28 26.45 -11.16 5.90
N ASP A 29 26.11 -12.44 6.08
CA ASP A 29 24.83 -13.00 5.65
C ASP A 29 23.66 -12.55 6.55
N CYS A 30 23.94 -11.99 7.73
CA CYS A 30 22.92 -11.65 8.71
C CYS A 30 22.08 -10.45 8.27
N SER A 31 22.66 -9.32 7.85
CA SER A 31 21.87 -8.15 7.43
C SER A 31 21.10 -8.36 6.15
N LEU A 32 21.71 -8.96 5.14
CA LEU A 32 21.02 -9.18 3.87
C LEU A 32 19.83 -10.12 4.09
N THR A 33 20.03 -11.21 4.83
CA THR A 33 18.95 -12.13 5.19
C THR A 33 17.88 -11.43 6.00
N GLU A 34 18.26 -10.57 6.94
CA GLU A 34 17.33 -9.82 7.78
C GLU A 34 16.55 -8.80 6.93
N ALA A 35 17.18 -8.10 5.97
CA ALA A 35 16.53 -7.17 5.05
C ALA A 35 15.55 -7.87 4.11
N ILE A 36 15.92 -9.07 3.62
CA ILE A 36 15.01 -9.94 2.87
C ILE A 36 13.82 -10.33 3.76
N ARG A 37 14.08 -10.76 5.00
CA ARG A 37 13.03 -11.13 5.96
C ARG A 37 12.08 -9.98 6.24
N GLU A 38 12.59 -8.79 6.51
CA GLU A 38 11.77 -7.59 6.74
C GLU A 38 10.92 -7.26 5.51
N THR A 39 11.49 -7.38 4.31
CA THR A 39 10.76 -7.18 3.06
C THR A 39 9.65 -8.20 2.88
N LEU A 40 9.91 -9.48 3.16
CA LEU A 40 8.90 -10.54 3.12
C LEU A 40 7.76 -10.28 4.12
N VAL A 41 8.08 -9.86 5.34
CA VAL A 41 7.08 -9.48 6.35
C VAL A 41 6.25 -8.29 5.89
N ALA A 42 6.89 -7.26 5.30
CA ALA A 42 6.19 -6.09 4.78
C ALA A 42 5.22 -6.47 3.65
N ILE A 43 5.63 -7.34 2.73
CA ILE A 43 4.80 -7.86 1.65
C ILE A 43 3.62 -8.67 2.19
N GLU A 44 3.85 -9.56 3.16
CA GLU A 44 2.78 -10.36 3.75
C GLU A 44 1.75 -9.46 4.45
N GLN A 45 2.21 -8.47 5.21
CA GLN A 45 1.33 -7.49 5.85
C GLN A 45 0.52 -6.70 4.82
N ARG A 46 1.12 -6.29 3.70
CA ARG A 46 0.44 -5.59 2.61
C ARG A 46 -0.64 -6.45 1.96
N SER A 47 -0.33 -7.72 1.70
CA SER A 47 -1.30 -8.70 1.18
C SER A 47 -2.49 -8.89 2.12
N ARG A 48 -2.26 -9.05 3.43
CA ARG A 48 -3.33 -9.16 4.43
C ARG A 48 -4.22 -7.91 4.48
N ARG A 49 -3.62 -6.72 4.41
CA ARG A 49 -4.37 -5.45 4.39
C ARG A 49 -5.21 -5.31 3.13
N HIS A 50 -4.66 -5.68 1.96
CA HIS A 50 -5.41 -5.67 0.71
C HIS A 50 -6.62 -6.60 0.78
N ARG A 51 -6.44 -7.83 1.29
CA ARG A 51 -7.57 -8.76 1.49
C ARG A 51 -8.64 -8.18 2.42
N ASN A 52 -8.23 -7.57 3.53
CA ASN A 52 -9.16 -6.95 4.47
C ASN A 52 -9.91 -5.76 3.85
N LEU A 53 -9.23 -4.97 3.01
CA LEU A 53 -9.85 -3.89 2.25
C LEU A 53 -10.90 -4.43 1.28
N VAL A 54 -10.58 -5.47 0.50
CA VAL A 54 -11.54 -6.09 -0.43
C VAL A 54 -12.77 -6.59 0.32
N ILE A 55 -12.59 -7.28 1.45
CA ILE A 55 -13.70 -7.73 2.31
C ILE A 55 -14.54 -6.54 2.79
N THR A 56 -13.88 -5.45 3.23
CA THR A 56 -14.56 -4.25 3.72
C THR A 56 -15.40 -3.59 2.62
N ILE A 57 -14.85 -3.47 1.40
CA ILE A 57 -15.56 -2.89 0.25
C ILE A 57 -16.79 -3.72 -0.11
N VAL A 58 -16.62 -5.05 -0.20
CA VAL A 58 -17.73 -5.96 -0.52
C VAL A 58 -18.82 -5.89 0.55
N ALA A 59 -18.45 -5.93 1.84
CA ALA A 59 -19.40 -5.82 2.93
C ALA A 59 -20.14 -4.47 2.90
N TRP A 60 -19.43 -3.37 2.67
CA TRP A 60 -20.03 -2.03 2.57
C TRP A 60 -20.99 -1.92 1.39
N PHE A 61 -20.63 -2.47 0.24
CA PHE A 61 -21.46 -2.47 -0.96
C PHE A 61 -22.83 -3.11 -0.69
N PHE A 62 -22.85 -4.31 -0.09
CA PHE A 62 -24.08 -5.00 0.28
C PHE A 62 -24.86 -4.30 1.40
N LEU A 63 -24.15 -3.76 2.40
CA LEU A 63 -24.78 -3.04 3.51
C LEU A 63 -25.58 -1.82 3.01
N VAL A 64 -24.98 -1.01 2.14
CA VAL A 64 -25.64 0.18 1.55
C VAL A 64 -26.82 -0.21 0.66
N ALA A 65 -26.70 -1.29 -0.12
CA ALA A 65 -27.82 -1.77 -0.93
C ALA A 65 -29.00 -2.24 -0.05
N MET A 66 -28.71 -2.99 1.02
CA MET A 66 -29.72 -3.46 1.97
C MET A 66 -30.43 -2.30 2.69
N THR A 67 -29.68 -1.29 3.15
CA THR A 67 -30.27 -0.11 3.80
C THR A 67 -31.12 0.72 2.84
N ALA A 68 -30.72 0.86 1.57
CA ALA A 68 -31.51 1.55 0.56
C ALA A 68 -32.87 0.87 0.32
N ILE A 69 -32.91 -0.46 0.28
CA ILE A 69 -34.16 -1.24 0.14
C ILE A 69 -35.04 -1.05 1.38
N LEU A 70 -34.47 -1.13 2.58
CA LEU A 70 -35.22 -1.00 3.83
C LEU A 70 -35.84 0.39 4.01
N VAL A 71 -35.13 1.45 3.62
CA VAL A 71 -35.59 2.84 3.75
C VAL A 71 -36.41 3.28 2.52
N TRP A 72 -36.45 2.47 1.45
CA TRP A 72 -37.07 2.80 0.16
C TRP A 72 -36.58 4.16 -0.39
N SER A 73 -35.29 4.46 -0.21
CA SER A 73 -34.70 5.74 -0.63
C SER A 73 -33.45 5.53 -1.47
N LEU A 74 -33.45 6.14 -2.66
CA LEU A 74 -32.30 6.16 -3.56
C LEU A 74 -31.18 7.07 -3.05
N GLU A 75 -31.47 8.02 -2.15
CA GLU A 75 -30.45 8.91 -1.58
C GLU A 75 -29.42 8.14 -0.75
N VAL A 76 -29.82 7.00 -0.18
CA VAL A 76 -28.93 6.11 0.58
C VAL A 76 -27.80 5.56 -0.31
N LEU A 77 -27.99 5.47 -1.63
CA LEU A 77 -26.95 5.02 -2.56
C LEU A 77 -25.76 5.98 -2.64
N ILE A 78 -25.93 7.25 -2.25
CA ILE A 78 -24.84 8.22 -2.11
C ILE A 78 -23.80 7.72 -1.09
N ALA A 79 -24.18 6.87 -0.14
CA ALA A 79 -23.25 6.26 0.81
C ALA A 79 -22.21 5.34 0.14
N TRP A 80 -22.40 4.90 -1.11
CA TRP A 80 -21.34 4.22 -1.87
C TRP A 80 -20.13 5.11 -2.14
N LEU A 81 -20.26 6.44 -2.12
CA LEU A 81 -19.12 7.35 -2.25
C LEU A 81 -18.11 7.21 -1.12
N ALA A 82 -18.56 6.75 0.06
CA ALA A 82 -17.65 6.45 1.17
C ALA A 82 -16.62 5.37 0.78
N ILE A 83 -16.94 4.47 -0.17
CA ILE A 83 -16.00 3.47 -0.69
C ILE A 83 -14.75 4.14 -1.27
N VAL A 84 -14.91 5.23 -2.04
CA VAL A 84 -13.79 5.97 -2.62
C VAL A 84 -12.88 6.51 -1.52
N VAL A 85 -13.47 7.09 -0.48
CA VAL A 85 -12.71 7.66 0.66
C VAL A 85 -11.99 6.55 1.43
N ILE A 86 -12.64 5.40 1.64
CA ILE A 86 -12.05 4.22 2.30
C ILE A 86 -10.87 3.68 1.48
N ILE A 87 -11.01 3.55 0.16
CA ILE A 87 -9.94 3.14 -0.75
C ILE A 87 -8.78 4.13 -0.65
N GLY A 88 -9.07 5.44 -0.75
CA GLY A 88 -8.09 6.51 -0.61
C GLY A 88 -7.31 6.44 0.70
N GLY A 89 -8.01 6.31 1.83
CA GLY A 89 -7.40 6.18 3.14
C GLY A 89 -6.51 4.94 3.25
N SER A 90 -6.93 3.81 2.66
CA SER A 90 -6.10 2.60 2.65
C SER A 90 -4.87 2.72 1.76
N LEU A 91 -4.99 3.33 0.57
CA LEU A 91 -3.85 3.60 -0.32
C LEU A 91 -2.85 4.55 0.35
N ALA A 92 -3.36 5.57 1.06
CA ALA A 92 -2.55 6.50 1.81
C ALA A 92 -1.83 5.80 2.99
N ARG A 93 -2.49 4.85 3.67
CA ARG A 93 -1.85 4.03 4.70
C ARG A 93 -0.81 3.07 4.12
N ASP A 94 -1.07 2.51 2.95
CA ASP A 94 -0.15 1.64 2.23
C ASP A 94 1.13 2.39 1.82
N SER A 95 0.99 3.60 1.25
CA SER A 95 2.14 4.41 0.89
C SER A 95 3.02 4.72 2.11
N VAL A 96 2.43 5.09 3.25
CA VAL A 96 3.18 5.31 4.50
C VAL A 96 3.91 4.04 4.94
N ALA A 97 3.29 2.86 4.81
CA ALA A 97 3.93 1.61 5.18
C ALA A 97 5.13 1.28 4.27
N VAL A 98 5.01 1.53 2.96
CA VAL A 98 6.11 1.31 2.02
C VAL A 98 7.27 2.27 2.27
N HIS A 99 7.00 3.54 2.60
CA HIS A 99 8.05 4.48 2.96
C HIS A 99 8.76 4.12 4.27
N ARG A 100 8.04 3.58 5.27
CA ARG A 100 8.69 3.07 6.49
C ARG A 100 9.57 1.86 6.22
N TRP A 101 9.13 0.96 5.34
CA TRP A 101 9.96 -0.16 4.89
C TRP A 101 11.21 0.35 4.18
N LEU A 102 11.08 1.31 3.26
CA LEU A 102 12.21 1.90 2.54
C LEU A 102 13.21 2.56 3.51
N ASP A 103 12.69 3.27 4.51
CA ASP A 103 13.49 3.87 5.57
C ASP A 103 14.26 2.84 6.41
N GLY A 104 13.65 1.68 6.66
CA GLY A 104 14.29 0.53 7.32
C GLY A 104 15.40 -0.09 6.48
N VAL A 105 15.16 -0.27 5.18
CA VAL A 105 16.17 -0.76 4.22
C VAL A 105 17.37 0.19 4.17
N VAL A 106 17.12 1.50 4.08
CA VAL A 106 18.18 2.53 4.10
C VAL A 106 18.95 2.52 5.41
N SER A 107 18.27 2.36 6.55
CA SER A 107 18.92 2.27 7.87
C SER A 107 19.90 1.10 7.95
N ARG A 108 19.49 -0.07 7.44
CA ARG A 108 20.35 -1.26 7.44
C ARG A 108 21.49 -1.15 6.43
N PHE A 109 21.25 -0.44 5.33
CA PHE A 109 22.31 -0.14 4.37
C PHE A 109 23.36 0.79 4.97
N GLU A 110 22.96 1.78 5.77
CA GLU A 110 23.88 2.67 6.49
C GLU A 110 24.80 1.90 7.44
N GLU A 111 24.26 0.90 8.13
CA GLU A 111 25.00 0.08 9.10
C GLU A 111 25.98 -0.90 8.45
N GLU A 112 25.57 -1.60 7.40
CA GLU A 112 26.32 -2.77 6.88
C GLU A 112 26.73 -2.68 5.42
N ARG A 113 26.31 -1.63 4.69
CA ARG A 113 26.70 -1.36 3.29
C ARG A 113 26.52 -2.56 2.35
N PHE A 114 25.46 -3.35 2.55
CA PHE A 114 25.16 -4.49 1.69
C PHE A 114 24.77 -4.05 0.27
N GLY A 115 25.01 -4.90 -0.72
CA GLY A 115 24.66 -4.59 -2.11
C GLY A 115 23.14 -4.56 -2.34
N ILE A 116 22.56 -3.38 -2.56
CA ILE A 116 21.13 -3.19 -2.83
C ILE A 116 20.71 -3.98 -4.08
N GLY A 117 21.55 -4.00 -5.12
CA GLY A 117 21.30 -4.80 -6.31
C GLY A 117 21.14 -6.30 -6.01
N VAL A 118 21.91 -6.83 -5.06
CA VAL A 118 21.81 -8.24 -4.62
C VAL A 118 20.49 -8.46 -3.89
N LEU A 119 20.07 -7.53 -3.03
CA LEU A 119 18.77 -7.58 -2.37
C LEU A 119 17.63 -7.57 -3.40
N MET A 120 17.67 -6.67 -4.39
CA MET A 120 16.66 -6.58 -5.43
C MET A 120 16.57 -7.86 -6.26
N GLU A 121 17.70 -8.43 -6.65
CA GLU A 121 17.75 -9.68 -7.41
C GLU A 121 17.24 -10.88 -6.59
N ALA A 122 17.63 -10.98 -5.32
CA ALA A 122 17.13 -11.99 -4.40
C ALA A 122 15.60 -11.91 -4.22
N LEU A 123 15.05 -10.69 -4.20
CA LEU A 123 13.60 -10.49 -4.12
C LEU A 123 12.90 -10.84 -5.44
N ARG A 124 13.48 -10.48 -6.60
CA ARG A 124 12.92 -10.77 -7.94
C ARG A 124 12.86 -12.26 -8.24
N THR A 125 13.86 -13.01 -7.78
CA THR A 125 13.96 -14.46 -7.99
C THR A 125 13.03 -15.28 -7.10
N ASN A 126 12.41 -14.68 -6.07
CA ASN A 126 11.54 -15.39 -5.14
C ASN A 126 10.11 -15.58 -5.73
N PRO A 127 9.68 -16.83 -6.00
CA PRO A 127 8.39 -17.10 -6.64
C PRO A 127 7.19 -16.95 -5.69
N SER A 128 7.38 -16.92 -4.36
CA SER A 128 6.27 -16.80 -3.41
C SER A 128 5.74 -15.38 -3.28
N ILE A 129 6.38 -14.40 -3.92
CA ILE A 129 6.08 -12.99 -3.77
C ILE A 129 5.13 -12.51 -4.89
N PRO A 130 4.05 -11.78 -4.56
CA PRO A 130 3.19 -11.14 -5.57
C PRO A 130 3.99 -10.14 -6.42
N LYS A 131 4.16 -10.45 -7.71
CA LYS A 131 5.02 -9.70 -8.64
C LYS A 131 4.66 -8.21 -8.73
N GLU A 132 3.37 -7.88 -8.76
CA GLU A 132 2.92 -6.48 -8.89
C GLU A 132 3.23 -5.65 -7.63
N THR A 133 3.00 -6.25 -6.46
CA THR A 133 3.28 -5.60 -5.16
C THR A 133 4.79 -5.36 -5.01
N LEU A 134 5.58 -6.36 -5.38
CA LEU A 134 7.03 -6.28 -5.35
C LEU A 134 7.56 -5.27 -6.37
N ALA A 135 7.04 -5.26 -7.60
CA ALA A 135 7.47 -4.33 -8.64
C ALA A 135 7.35 -2.87 -8.20
N SER A 136 6.25 -2.51 -7.53
CA SER A 136 6.08 -1.16 -6.99
C SER A 136 7.08 -0.82 -5.87
N MET A 137 7.40 -1.77 -4.99
CA MET A 137 8.39 -1.55 -3.92
C MET A 137 9.82 -1.46 -4.48
N LEU A 138 10.14 -2.34 -5.44
CA LEU A 138 11.43 -2.35 -6.11
C LEU A 138 11.63 -1.11 -6.99
N ALA A 139 10.59 -0.58 -7.63
CA ALA A 139 10.70 0.65 -8.41
C ALA A 139 11.17 1.84 -7.56
N MET A 140 10.66 1.97 -6.32
CA MET A 140 11.14 2.99 -5.39
C MET A 140 12.60 2.74 -4.95
N LEU A 141 12.97 1.48 -4.74
CA LEU A 141 14.34 1.13 -4.37
C LEU A 141 15.32 1.37 -5.53
N GLU A 142 14.92 1.07 -6.76
CA GLU A 142 15.66 1.29 -8.00
C GLU A 142 15.88 2.78 -8.26
N GLU A 143 14.88 3.62 -7.98
CA GLU A 143 14.99 5.07 -8.07
C GLU A 143 16.04 5.64 -7.10
N ILE A 144 16.12 5.13 -5.88
CA ILE A 144 17.07 5.64 -4.87
C ILE A 144 18.44 4.94 -4.89
N GLN A 145 18.54 3.75 -5.50
CA GLN A 145 19.76 2.94 -5.54
C GLN A 145 21.01 3.74 -5.96
N PRO A 146 21.03 4.48 -7.08
CA PRO A 146 22.25 5.17 -7.52
C PRO A 146 22.69 6.24 -6.51
N SER A 147 21.75 6.90 -5.85
CA SER A 147 22.06 7.89 -4.81
C SER A 147 22.59 7.22 -3.54
N LEU A 148 22.08 6.03 -3.19
CA LEU A 148 22.51 5.31 -1.99
C LEU A 148 23.90 4.69 -2.15
N GLU A 149 24.22 4.17 -3.34
CA GLU A 149 25.54 3.61 -3.66
C GLU A 149 26.61 4.70 -3.81
N ALA A 150 26.25 5.88 -4.33
CA ALA A 150 27.15 7.03 -4.42
C ALA A 150 27.43 7.66 -3.04
N ALA A 151 26.50 7.53 -2.09
CA ALA A 151 26.59 8.19 -0.79
C ALA A 151 27.71 7.60 0.06
N SER A 152 28.83 8.30 0.18
CA SER A 152 29.97 7.86 0.99
C SER A 152 29.84 8.36 2.43
N ASP A 153 29.25 9.55 2.60
CA ASP A 153 29.15 10.22 3.89
C ASP A 153 27.78 10.04 4.56
N PRO A 154 27.73 9.92 5.91
CA PRO A 154 26.47 9.85 6.66
C PRO A 154 25.54 11.04 6.41
N LEU A 155 26.10 12.21 6.11
CA LEU A 155 25.32 13.43 5.84
C LEU A 155 24.50 13.32 4.54
N GLU A 156 25.03 12.61 3.53
CA GLU A 156 24.35 12.37 2.26
C GLU A 156 23.19 11.39 2.47
N LEU A 157 23.39 10.33 3.26
CA LEU A 157 22.33 9.39 3.64
C LEU A 157 21.19 10.08 4.39
N LEU A 158 21.50 11.03 5.30
CA LEU A 158 20.49 11.85 5.96
C LEU A 158 19.71 12.76 4.99
N SER A 159 20.34 13.22 3.92
CA SER A 159 19.66 14.00 2.88
C SER A 159 18.67 13.13 2.09
N ILE A 160 19.07 11.89 1.77
CA ILE A 160 18.22 10.90 1.09
C ILE A 160 17.03 10.53 1.98
N ARG A 161 17.26 10.23 3.27
CA ARG A 161 16.20 9.94 4.25
C ARG A 161 15.20 11.09 4.37
N ARG A 162 15.68 12.35 4.43
CA ARG A 162 14.80 13.53 4.40
C ARG A 162 14.02 13.64 3.09
N GLY A 163 14.64 13.32 1.96
CA GLY A 163 13.99 13.24 0.66
C GLY A 163 12.82 12.25 0.67
N ILE A 164 13.07 11.03 1.13
CA ILE A 164 12.05 9.97 1.27
C ILE A 164 10.90 10.41 2.17
N GLN A 165 11.20 10.98 3.35
CA GLN A 165 10.16 11.47 4.27
C GLN A 165 9.35 12.62 3.67
N SER A 166 10.00 13.52 2.93
CA SER A 166 9.31 14.62 2.25
C SER A 166 8.38 14.09 1.16
N SER A 167 8.84 13.13 0.34
CA SER A 167 8.04 12.48 -0.71
C SER A 167 6.82 11.78 -0.12
N MET A 168 7.01 11.03 0.99
CA MET A 168 5.93 10.36 1.71
C MET A 168 4.79 11.32 2.07
N ARG A 169 5.12 12.49 2.63
CA ARG A 169 4.13 13.47 3.08
C ARG A 169 3.32 14.03 1.90
N HIS A 170 3.99 14.33 0.79
CA HIS A 170 3.32 14.86 -0.40
C HIS A 170 2.42 13.80 -1.03
N GLN A 171 2.91 12.57 -1.26
CA GLN A 171 2.12 11.51 -1.86
C GLN A 171 0.90 11.14 -1.01
N TRP A 172 1.06 11.02 0.31
CA TRP A 172 -0.06 10.77 1.22
C TRP A 172 -1.14 11.85 1.13
N LEU A 173 -0.75 13.13 1.15
CA LEU A 173 -1.67 14.26 0.98
C LEU A 173 -2.40 14.22 -0.37
N HIS A 174 -1.68 13.96 -1.47
CA HIS A 174 -2.28 13.87 -2.79
C HIS A 174 -3.30 12.74 -2.90
N ILE A 175 -3.03 11.58 -2.33
CA ILE A 175 -3.97 10.44 -2.33
C ILE A 175 -5.24 10.80 -1.54
N VAL A 176 -5.11 11.37 -0.33
CA VAL A 176 -6.26 11.72 0.51
C VAL A 176 -7.09 12.82 -0.13
N ILE A 177 -6.45 13.92 -0.56
CA ILE A 177 -7.13 15.04 -1.19
C ILE A 177 -7.79 14.60 -2.50
N GLY A 178 -7.07 13.84 -3.34
CA GLY A 178 -7.59 13.34 -4.60
C GLY A 178 -8.81 12.44 -4.42
N SER A 179 -8.77 11.53 -3.43
CA SER A 179 -9.89 10.64 -3.13
C SER A 179 -11.12 11.40 -2.62
N PHE A 180 -10.90 12.42 -1.77
CA PHE A 180 -11.99 13.26 -1.26
C PHE A 180 -12.61 14.13 -2.36
N LEU A 181 -11.79 14.76 -3.20
CA LEU A 181 -12.26 15.53 -4.35
C LEU A 181 -13.03 14.65 -5.32
N PHE A 182 -12.52 13.45 -5.64
CA PHE A 182 -13.20 12.51 -6.52
C PHE A 182 -14.54 12.06 -5.96
N ALA A 183 -14.59 11.68 -4.68
CA ALA A 183 -15.84 11.29 -4.01
C ALA A 183 -16.87 12.43 -4.03
N THR A 184 -16.42 13.66 -3.75
CA THR A 184 -17.28 14.85 -3.75
C THR A 184 -17.82 15.14 -5.15
N LEU A 185 -16.97 15.16 -6.18
CA LEU A 185 -17.37 15.40 -7.57
C LEU A 185 -18.34 14.33 -8.08
N LEU A 186 -18.11 13.06 -7.73
CA LEU A 186 -18.98 11.97 -8.13
C LEU A 186 -20.36 12.09 -7.47
N GLY A 187 -20.41 12.39 -6.16
CA GLY A 187 -21.67 12.62 -5.46
C GLY A 187 -22.44 13.81 -5.96
N LEU A 188 -21.74 14.89 -6.28
CA LEU A 188 -22.29 16.06 -6.92
C LEU A 188 -22.91 15.74 -8.29
N GLY A 189 -22.23 14.92 -9.10
CA GLY A 189 -22.74 14.44 -10.38
C GLY A 189 -24.01 13.60 -10.23
N ILE A 190 -24.06 12.70 -9.24
CA ILE A 190 -25.26 11.91 -8.92
C ILE A 190 -26.41 12.86 -8.50
N LEU A 191 -26.15 13.82 -7.62
CA LEU A 191 -27.15 14.79 -7.17
C LEU A 191 -27.69 15.66 -8.31
N MET A 192 -26.83 16.05 -9.27
CA MET A 192 -27.27 16.79 -10.46
C MET A 192 -28.18 15.96 -11.37
N LEU A 193 -27.95 14.65 -11.48
CA LEU A 193 -28.81 13.74 -12.25
C LEU A 193 -30.19 13.57 -11.59
N THR A 194 -30.25 13.53 -10.25
CA THR A 194 -31.51 13.32 -9.53
C THR A 194 -32.29 14.62 -9.29
N ASN A 195 -31.62 15.79 -9.30
CA ASN A 195 -32.24 17.09 -9.05
C ASN A 195 -31.86 18.11 -10.15
N PRO A 196 -32.70 18.31 -11.17
CA PRO A 196 -32.37 19.18 -12.31
C PRO A 196 -32.29 20.68 -11.96
N GLY A 197 -32.74 21.11 -10.77
CA GLY A 197 -32.61 22.50 -10.29
C GLY A 197 -31.30 22.81 -9.55
N LEU A 198 -30.51 21.79 -9.22
CA LEU A 198 -29.24 21.91 -8.48
C LEU A 198 -28.04 22.46 -9.31
N PRO A 199 -27.93 22.23 -10.64
CA PRO A 199 -26.81 22.73 -11.44
C PRO A 199 -26.64 24.25 -11.40
N THR A 200 -27.75 24.99 -11.35
CA THR A 200 -27.77 26.46 -11.30
C THR A 200 -27.22 27.00 -9.98
N ILE A 201 -27.61 26.41 -8.85
CA ILE A 201 -27.12 26.80 -7.53
C ILE A 201 -25.63 26.49 -7.42
N LEU A 202 -25.22 25.33 -7.91
CA LEU A 202 -23.84 24.92 -7.80
C LEU A 202 -22.89 25.69 -8.73
N GLY A 203 -23.33 25.94 -9.96
CA GLY A 203 -22.62 26.85 -10.87
C GLY A 203 -22.43 28.21 -10.22
N PHE A 204 -23.46 28.76 -9.58
CA PHE A 204 -23.37 30.02 -8.86
C PHE A 204 -22.35 29.98 -7.71
N VAL A 205 -22.34 28.94 -6.87
CA VAL A 205 -21.38 28.79 -5.76
C VAL A 205 -19.94 28.65 -6.27
N VAL A 206 -19.71 27.86 -7.32
CA VAL A 206 -18.38 27.69 -7.92
C VAL A 206 -17.90 29.01 -8.53
N THR A 207 -18.74 29.71 -9.30
CA THR A 207 -18.41 31.02 -9.86
C THR A 207 -18.05 32.02 -8.75
N LEU A 208 -18.81 32.01 -7.64
CA LEU A 208 -18.60 32.92 -6.51
C LEU A 208 -17.31 32.59 -5.75
N ALA A 209 -17.00 31.30 -5.54
CA ALA A 209 -15.76 30.85 -4.92
C ALA A 209 -14.52 31.17 -5.78
N VAL A 210 -14.58 30.92 -7.09
CA VAL A 210 -13.49 31.28 -8.03
C VAL A 210 -13.28 32.80 -8.04
N TRP A 211 -14.35 33.59 -8.09
CA TRP A 211 -14.28 35.04 -8.01
C TRP A 211 -13.61 35.51 -6.70
N LEU A 212 -13.96 34.91 -5.56
CA LEU A 212 -13.38 35.24 -4.25
C LEU A 212 -11.89 34.90 -4.16
N ILE A 213 -11.47 33.75 -4.70
CA ILE A 213 -10.06 33.33 -4.75
C ILE A 213 -9.24 34.28 -5.62
N VAL A 214 -9.78 34.69 -6.78
CA VAL A 214 -9.13 35.68 -7.67
C VAL A 214 -9.03 37.04 -6.98
N ARG A 215 -10.07 37.46 -6.24
CA ARG A 215 -10.14 38.76 -5.57
C ARG A 215 -9.26 38.86 -4.32
N LEU A 216 -9.01 37.77 -3.60
CA LEU A 216 -8.15 37.75 -2.41
C LEU A 216 -6.66 37.62 -2.74
N LYS A 217 -6.32 37.19 -3.96
CA LYS A 217 -4.92 37.05 -4.41
C LYS A 217 -4.37 38.25 -5.18
N GLY A 218 -5.20 39.25 -5.51
CA GLY A 218 -4.80 40.49 -6.17
C GLY A 218 -5.03 41.68 -5.27
#